data_AF-A0A376X7R5-F1
#
_entry.id   AF-A0A376X7R5-F1
#
_cell.length_a   1.000
_cell.length_b   1.000
_cell.length_c   1.000
_cell.angle_alpha   90.00
_cell.angle_beta   90.00
_cell.angle_gamma   90.00
#
_symmetry.space_group_name_H-M   'P 1'
#
loop_
_entity.id
_entity.type
_entity.pdbx_description
1 polymer ?
#
loop_
_entity_poly.entity_id
_entity_poly.type
_entity_poly.pdbx_seq_one_letter_code
_entity_poly.pdbx_strand_id
1 'polypeptide(L)'
;MPDDLRAQIEPLHAMVKAMGLPLLAVSGVEADDVIGTLAREAEKAGRPVLISTGDKDMAQLVTPNITLINTMTNTILGPEEVVNKYGVPPELIIDFLALMGDSSDNIPGVPGVGEKTAQALLQGLGGLDTLVCRARKIAGLSFRGAKTMAAKLEQNKEVAYLSYQLATIKNRR
;
A
#
# COMPACT_ATOMS: atom_id res chain seq x y z
N MET A 1 -3.88 0.40 -22.14
CA MET A 1 -2.59 -0.14 -22.63
C MET A 1 -2.52 0.09 -24.14
N PRO A 2 -1.45 0.69 -24.67
CA PRO A 2 -1.18 0.79 -26.10
C PRO A 2 -1.24 -0.57 -26.81
N ASP A 3 -1.67 -0.59 -28.07
CA ASP A 3 -1.91 -1.85 -28.79
C ASP A 3 -0.63 -2.66 -29.01
N ASP A 4 0.48 -1.99 -29.28
CA ASP A 4 1.80 -2.64 -29.42
C ASP A 4 2.26 -3.34 -28.15
N LEU A 5 1.88 -2.84 -26.97
CA LEU A 5 2.17 -3.49 -25.69
C LEU A 5 1.19 -4.64 -25.43
N ARG A 6 -0.08 -4.48 -25.81
CA ARG A 6 -1.11 -5.52 -25.66
C ARG A 6 -0.77 -6.78 -26.45
N ALA A 7 -0.26 -6.61 -27.67
CA ALA A 7 0.16 -7.72 -28.53
C ALA A 7 1.29 -8.57 -27.92
N GLN A 8 2.06 -8.04 -26.97
CA GLN A 8 3.19 -8.73 -26.33
C GLN A 8 2.78 -9.61 -25.14
N ILE A 9 1.56 -9.47 -24.62
CA ILE A 9 1.11 -10.18 -23.40
C ILE A 9 1.04 -11.70 -23.61
N GLU A 10 0.43 -12.16 -24.71
CA GLU A 10 0.30 -13.59 -24.99
C GLU A 10 1.66 -14.28 -25.21
N PRO A 11 2.58 -13.73 -26.03
CA PRO A 11 3.96 -14.23 -26.11
C PRO A 11 4.66 -14.31 -24.76
N LEU A 12 4.52 -13.28 -23.91
CA LEU A 12 5.12 -13.25 -22.58
C LEU A 12 4.57 -14.38 -21.70
N HIS A 13 3.26 -14.60 -21.70
CA HIS A 13 2.64 -15.71 -20.98
C HIS A 13 3.14 -17.08 -21.47
N ALA A 14 3.32 -17.25 -22.79
CA ALA A 14 3.87 -18.48 -23.36
C ALA A 14 5.33 -18.70 -22.92
N MET A 15 6.14 -17.65 -22.91
CA MET A 15 7.54 -17.71 -22.43
C MET A 15 7.63 -18.10 -20.95
N VAL A 16 6.84 -17.47 -20.09
CA VAL A 16 6.82 -17.78 -18.64
C VAL A 16 6.48 -19.26 -18.41
N LYS A 17 5.46 -19.77 -19.10
CA LYS A 17 5.09 -21.20 -19.03
C LYS A 17 6.18 -22.12 -19.57
N ALA A 18 6.82 -21.75 -20.68
CA ALA A 18 7.92 -22.51 -21.27
C ALA A 18 9.16 -22.58 -20.36
N MET A 19 9.39 -21.57 -19.53
CA MET A 19 10.42 -21.57 -18.47
C MET A 19 10.08 -22.50 -17.29
N GLY A 20 8.88 -23.10 -17.28
CA GLY A 20 8.40 -23.96 -16.18
C GLY A 20 7.87 -23.18 -14.97
N LEU A 21 7.66 -21.87 -15.10
CA LEU A 21 7.11 -21.05 -14.02
C LEU A 21 5.58 -21.13 -14.02
N PRO A 22 4.94 -21.34 -12.86
CA PRO A 22 3.50 -21.22 -12.74
C PRO A 22 3.05 -19.80 -13.10
N LEU A 23 2.07 -19.71 -14.00
CA LEU A 23 1.42 -18.45 -14.34
C LEU A 23 -0.02 -18.49 -13.84
N LEU A 24 -0.36 -17.56 -12.95
CA LEU A 24 -1.70 -17.41 -12.40
C LEU A 24 -2.27 -16.06 -12.84
N ALA A 25 -3.46 -16.10 -13.45
CA ALA A 25 -4.21 -14.91 -13.83
C ALA A 25 -5.69 -15.22 -13.58
N VAL A 26 -6.32 -14.44 -12.70
CA VAL A 26 -7.71 -14.64 -12.29
C VAL A 26 -8.55 -13.50 -12.86
N SER A 27 -9.57 -13.84 -13.65
CA SER A 27 -10.42 -12.83 -14.29
C SER A 27 -11.18 -12.02 -13.24
N GLY A 28 -11.14 -10.69 -13.36
CA GLY A 28 -11.83 -9.77 -12.45
C GLY A 28 -11.15 -9.59 -11.09
N VAL A 29 -9.92 -10.07 -10.92
CA VAL A 29 -9.12 -9.90 -9.69
C VAL A 29 -7.80 -9.22 -10.05
N GLU A 30 -7.38 -8.28 -9.23
CA GLU A 30 -6.13 -7.56 -9.43
C GLU A 30 -4.93 -8.45 -9.06
N ALA A 31 -3.77 -8.19 -9.67
CA ALA A 31 -2.61 -9.07 -9.51
C ALA A 31 -2.02 -8.99 -8.10
N ASP A 32 -2.08 -7.83 -7.48
CA ASP A 32 -1.75 -7.59 -6.08
C ASP A 32 -2.63 -8.38 -5.11
N ASP A 33 -3.94 -8.46 -5.34
CA ASP A 33 -4.88 -9.27 -4.55
C ASP A 33 -4.48 -10.76 -4.60
N VAL A 34 -4.09 -11.25 -5.79
CA VAL A 34 -3.59 -12.62 -5.97
C VAL A 34 -2.26 -12.83 -5.23
N ILE A 35 -1.31 -11.91 -5.41
CA ILE A 35 0.01 -11.98 -4.76
C ILE A 35 -0.13 -11.91 -3.24
N GLY A 36 -0.95 -10.99 -2.73
CA GLY A 36 -1.21 -10.82 -1.31
C GLY A 36 -1.86 -12.06 -0.69
N THR A 37 -2.83 -12.65 -1.37
CA THR A 37 -3.45 -13.91 -0.95
C THR A 37 -2.41 -15.03 -0.83
N LEU A 38 -1.61 -15.26 -1.89
CA LEU A 38 -0.58 -16.31 -1.91
C LEU A 38 0.53 -16.06 -0.87
N ALA A 39 0.96 -14.81 -0.70
CA ALA A 39 1.98 -14.44 0.26
C ALA A 39 1.52 -14.74 1.70
N ARG A 40 0.27 -14.40 2.03
CA ARG A 40 -0.32 -14.67 3.35
C ARG A 40 -0.53 -16.17 3.60
N GLU A 41 -0.89 -16.93 2.59
CA GLU A 41 -0.99 -18.39 2.71
C GLU A 41 0.36 -19.05 2.95
N ALA A 42 1.38 -18.65 2.19
CA ALA A 42 2.75 -19.14 2.36
C ALA A 42 3.31 -18.79 3.75
N GLU A 43 3.11 -17.55 4.20
CA GLU A 43 3.50 -17.09 5.54
C GLU A 43 2.80 -17.93 6.63
N LYS A 44 1.49 -18.18 6.51
CA LYS A 44 0.74 -19.04 7.45
C LYS A 44 1.27 -20.47 7.49
N ALA A 45 1.82 -20.96 6.38
CA ALA A 45 2.49 -22.25 6.29
C ALA A 45 3.95 -22.22 6.79
N GLY A 46 4.41 -21.10 7.37
CA GLY A 46 5.77 -20.94 7.89
C GLY A 46 6.84 -20.79 6.80
N ARG A 47 6.45 -20.40 5.58
CA ARG A 47 7.38 -20.24 4.45
C ARG A 47 7.76 -18.76 4.30
N PRO A 48 9.05 -18.44 4.18
CA PRO A 48 9.48 -17.09 3.82
C PRO A 48 9.05 -16.75 2.39
N VAL A 49 8.64 -15.52 2.16
CA VAL A 49 8.15 -15.01 0.87
C VAL A 49 8.99 -13.80 0.46
N LEU A 50 9.41 -13.81 -0.80
CA LEU A 50 10.04 -12.68 -1.46
C LEU A 50 9.17 -12.26 -2.65
N ILE A 51 8.67 -11.02 -2.63
CA ILE A 51 7.82 -10.47 -3.70
C ILE A 51 8.68 -9.52 -4.53
N SER A 52 8.84 -9.80 -5.82
CA SER A 52 9.54 -8.90 -6.73
C SER A 52 8.58 -7.84 -7.28
N THR A 53 8.75 -6.60 -6.84
CA THR A 53 7.88 -5.48 -7.22
C THR A 53 8.55 -4.13 -6.97
N GLY A 54 8.23 -3.15 -7.82
CA GLY A 54 8.53 -1.74 -7.58
C GLY A 54 7.34 -0.97 -6.98
N ASP A 55 6.19 -1.63 -6.87
CA ASP A 55 4.96 -1.05 -6.38
C ASP A 55 5.04 -0.82 -4.86
N LYS A 56 4.76 0.41 -4.45
CA LYS A 56 4.83 0.84 -3.05
C LYS A 56 3.65 0.30 -2.24
N ASP A 57 2.52 -0.01 -2.88
CA ASP A 57 1.32 -0.48 -2.19
C ASP A 57 1.56 -1.85 -1.57
N MET A 58 2.45 -2.64 -2.17
CA MET A 58 2.88 -3.95 -1.67
C MET A 58 3.59 -3.86 -0.31
N ALA A 59 4.05 -2.67 0.11
CA ALA A 59 4.67 -2.49 1.42
C ALA A 59 3.71 -2.83 2.57
N GLN A 60 2.38 -2.78 2.36
CA GLN A 60 1.39 -3.24 3.34
C GLN A 60 1.42 -4.75 3.62
N LEU A 61 2.04 -5.55 2.73
CA LEU A 61 2.17 -6.99 2.91
C LEU A 61 3.42 -7.38 3.73
N VAL A 62 4.35 -6.45 3.94
CA VAL A 62 5.63 -6.72 4.60
C VAL A 62 5.45 -7.19 6.04
N THR A 63 6.15 -8.25 6.39
CA THR A 63 6.25 -8.81 7.74
C THR A 63 7.66 -9.35 7.95
N PRO A 64 8.01 -9.90 9.13
CA PRO A 64 9.28 -10.62 9.28
C PRO A 64 9.47 -11.80 8.31
N ASN A 65 8.37 -12.35 7.75
CA ASN A 65 8.41 -13.48 6.80
C ASN A 65 8.12 -13.08 5.35
N ILE A 66 7.65 -11.87 5.08
CA ILE A 66 7.34 -11.36 3.74
C ILE A 66 8.22 -10.14 3.46
N THR A 67 9.10 -10.24 2.46
CA THR A 67 10.01 -9.18 2.04
C THR A 67 9.74 -8.78 0.58
N LEU A 68 10.01 -7.51 0.25
CA LEU A 68 9.92 -7.03 -1.12
C LEU A 68 11.31 -6.85 -1.72
N ILE A 69 11.44 -7.06 -3.03
CA ILE A 69 12.63 -6.69 -3.81
C ILE A 69 12.25 -5.90 -5.07
N ASN A 70 12.82 -4.72 -5.21
CA ASN A 70 12.82 -3.99 -6.47
C ASN A 70 14.13 -4.31 -7.22
N THR A 71 14.03 -5.13 -8.26
CA THR A 71 15.19 -5.58 -9.06
C THR A 71 15.75 -4.50 -9.99
N MET A 72 15.03 -3.40 -10.21
CA MET A 72 15.53 -2.24 -10.96
C MET A 72 16.52 -1.42 -10.14
N THR A 73 16.32 -1.35 -8.81
CA THR A 73 17.16 -0.57 -7.89
C THR A 73 17.97 -1.43 -6.93
N ASN A 74 17.81 -2.76 -6.98
CA ASN A 74 18.32 -3.73 -6.01
C ASN A 74 17.99 -3.38 -4.55
N THR A 75 16.82 -2.78 -4.33
CA THR A 75 16.35 -2.41 -2.99
C THR A 75 15.52 -3.54 -2.40
N ILE A 76 15.85 -3.94 -1.17
CA ILE A 76 15.07 -4.90 -0.38
C ILE A 76 14.32 -4.13 0.70
N LEU A 77 13.04 -4.45 0.89
CA LEU A 77 12.22 -3.87 1.95
C LEU A 77 11.71 -4.97 2.89
N GLY A 78 12.25 -4.98 4.11
CA GLY A 78 11.65 -5.62 5.28
C GLY A 78 11.00 -4.59 6.20
N PRO A 79 10.56 -4.99 7.40
CA PRO A 79 9.82 -4.10 8.30
C PRO A 79 10.56 -2.81 8.66
N GLU A 80 11.85 -2.90 8.95
CA GLU A 80 12.67 -1.72 9.30
C GLU A 80 12.90 -0.82 8.10
N GLU A 81 13.15 -1.39 6.92
CA GLU A 81 13.33 -0.64 5.69
C GLU A 81 12.06 0.08 5.25
N VAL A 82 10.88 -0.50 5.49
CA VAL A 82 9.59 0.18 5.27
C VAL A 82 9.48 1.40 6.18
N VAL A 83 9.80 1.27 7.47
CA VAL A 83 9.81 2.42 8.40
C VAL A 83 10.79 3.50 7.94
N ASN A 84 12.00 3.11 7.54
CA ASN A 84 13.02 4.05 7.07
C ASN A 84 12.61 4.77 5.78
N LYS A 85 11.92 4.08 4.87
CA LYS A 85 11.51 4.62 3.57
C LYS A 85 10.25 5.47 3.66
N TYR A 86 9.22 5.04 4.38
CA TYR A 86 7.90 5.67 4.41
C TYR A 86 7.62 6.45 5.70
N GLY A 87 8.47 6.31 6.72
CA GLY A 87 8.28 6.92 8.04
C GLY A 87 7.17 6.26 8.87
N VAL A 88 6.56 5.18 8.39
CA VAL A 88 5.49 4.44 9.06
C VAL A 88 5.73 2.94 8.91
N PRO A 89 5.30 2.11 9.87
CA PRO A 89 5.46 0.67 9.78
C PRO A 89 4.49 0.06 8.74
N PRO A 90 4.75 -1.18 8.26
CA PRO A 90 3.92 -1.85 7.25
C PRO A 90 2.42 -1.82 7.53
N GLU A 91 2.02 -2.00 8.79
CA GLU A 91 0.62 -2.01 9.23
C GLU A 91 -0.11 -0.67 9.08
N LEU A 92 0.60 0.44 8.85
CA LEU A 92 0.04 1.77 8.62
C LEU A 92 0.23 2.27 7.17
N ILE A 93 0.75 1.44 6.27
CA ILE A 93 0.93 1.84 4.86
C ILE A 93 -0.41 2.15 4.19
N ILE A 94 -1.45 1.37 4.48
CA ILE A 94 -2.79 1.62 3.94
C ILE A 94 -3.31 2.97 4.42
N ASP A 95 -3.20 3.26 5.72
CA ASP A 95 -3.59 4.56 6.27
C ASP A 95 -2.78 5.72 5.68
N PHE A 96 -1.49 5.50 5.43
CA PHE A 96 -0.60 6.48 4.83
C PHE A 96 -1.04 6.85 3.41
N LEU A 97 -1.33 5.84 2.58
CA LEU A 97 -1.85 6.03 1.23
C LEU A 97 -3.27 6.60 1.24
N ALA A 98 -4.12 6.18 2.17
CA ALA A 98 -5.49 6.70 2.33
C ALA A 98 -5.51 8.19 2.67
N LEU A 99 -4.54 8.66 3.44
CA LEU A 99 -4.40 10.07 3.82
C LEU A 99 -3.77 10.91 2.71
N MET A 100 -2.68 10.42 2.12
CA MET A 100 -1.90 11.16 1.12
C MET A 100 -2.53 11.13 -0.28
N GLY A 101 -3.24 10.04 -0.60
CA GLY A 101 -3.65 9.69 -1.95
C GLY A 101 -2.53 9.05 -2.78
N ASP A 102 -2.92 8.58 -3.95
CA ASP A 102 -2.02 8.09 -5.01
C ASP A 102 -2.56 8.46 -6.38
N SER A 103 -1.88 9.37 -7.06
CA SER A 103 -2.26 9.77 -8.42
C SER A 103 -2.07 8.67 -9.45
N SER A 104 -1.17 7.71 -9.21
CA SER A 104 -0.89 6.62 -10.16
C SER A 104 -2.09 5.66 -10.24
N ASP A 105 -2.69 5.38 -9.09
CA ASP A 105 -3.82 4.46 -8.92
C ASP A 105 -5.17 5.17 -8.73
N ASN A 106 -5.21 6.48 -9.02
CA ASN A 106 -6.40 7.33 -8.89
C ASN A 106 -7.02 7.31 -7.47
N ILE A 107 -6.20 7.15 -6.44
CA ILE A 107 -6.59 7.22 -5.04
C ILE A 107 -6.60 8.70 -4.63
N PRO A 108 -7.76 9.28 -4.24
CA PRO A 108 -7.88 10.73 -4.07
C PRO A 108 -7.15 11.29 -2.84
N GLY A 109 -7.16 10.55 -1.72
CA GLY A 109 -6.58 11.02 -0.46
C GLY A 109 -7.34 12.18 0.19
N VAL A 110 -6.80 12.71 1.29
CA VAL A 110 -7.36 13.88 2.00
C VAL A 110 -6.73 15.17 1.46
N PRO A 111 -7.53 16.15 0.99
CA PRO A 111 -7.01 17.39 0.42
C PRO A 111 -6.05 18.15 1.34
N GLY A 112 -4.84 18.41 0.84
CA GLY A 112 -3.80 19.13 1.57
C GLY A 112 -3.05 18.30 2.61
N VAL A 113 -3.24 16.98 2.61
CA VAL A 113 -2.39 16.02 3.33
C VAL A 113 -1.38 15.44 2.36
N GLY A 114 -0.11 15.85 2.51
CA GLY A 114 1.00 15.21 1.81
C GLY A 114 1.76 14.27 2.74
N GLU A 115 2.80 13.62 2.21
CA GLU A 115 3.65 12.65 2.91
C GLU A 115 4.02 13.06 4.34
N LYS A 116 4.62 14.24 4.54
CA LYS A 116 5.07 14.70 5.87
C LYS A 116 3.92 14.86 6.87
N THR A 117 2.75 15.29 6.38
CA THR A 117 1.56 15.45 7.21
C THR A 117 0.98 14.09 7.57
N ALA A 118 0.90 13.16 6.62
CA ALA A 118 0.46 11.78 6.86
C ALA A 118 1.36 11.08 7.88
N GLN A 119 2.69 11.17 7.72
CA GLN A 119 3.67 10.67 8.69
C GLN A 119 3.44 11.24 10.09
N ALA A 120 3.33 12.57 10.22
CA ALA A 120 3.13 13.20 11.52
C ALA A 120 1.80 12.78 12.20
N LEU A 121 0.75 12.58 11.42
CA LEU A 121 -0.55 12.09 11.93
C LEU A 121 -0.41 10.64 12.43
N LEU A 122 0.14 9.76 11.60
CA LEU A 122 0.22 8.32 11.88
C LEU A 122 1.21 8.01 13.01
N GLN A 123 2.38 8.64 13.02
CA GLN A 123 3.34 8.52 14.12
C GLN A 123 2.78 9.07 15.45
N GLY A 124 1.98 10.14 15.38
CA GLY A 124 1.47 10.82 16.57
C GLY A 124 0.24 10.18 17.19
N LEU A 125 -0.66 9.62 16.38
CA LEU A 125 -1.98 9.16 16.83
C LEU A 125 -2.35 7.76 16.32
N GLY A 126 -1.59 7.15 15.42
CA GLY A 126 -1.90 5.86 14.79
C GLY A 126 -2.80 5.99 13.56
N GLY A 127 -3.45 4.88 13.18
CA GLY A 127 -4.22 4.76 11.93
C GLY A 127 -5.46 5.66 11.82
N LEU A 128 -6.07 5.63 10.63
CA LEU A 128 -7.18 6.47 10.19
C LEU A 128 -8.36 6.46 11.15
N ASP A 129 -8.77 5.29 11.64
CA ASP A 129 -9.85 5.18 12.63
C ASP A 129 -9.54 5.94 13.91
N THR A 130 -8.29 5.86 14.38
CA THR A 130 -7.87 6.59 15.59
C THR A 130 -7.83 8.09 15.33
N LEU A 131 -7.39 8.51 14.15
CA LEU A 131 -7.37 9.91 13.74
C LEU A 131 -8.79 10.51 13.70
N VAL A 132 -9.75 9.77 13.14
CA VAL A 132 -11.16 10.19 13.09
C VAL A 132 -11.78 10.21 14.48
N CYS A 133 -11.63 9.14 15.28
CA CYS A 133 -12.20 9.07 16.62
C CYS A 133 -11.57 10.09 17.59
N ARG A 134 -10.31 10.46 17.39
CA ARG A 134 -9.56 11.37 18.27
C ARG A 134 -9.15 12.66 17.56
N ALA A 135 -9.97 13.14 16.61
CA ALA A 135 -9.64 14.31 15.78
C ALA A 135 -9.21 15.54 16.58
N ARG A 136 -9.79 15.78 17.77
CA ARG A 136 -9.40 16.90 18.65
C ARG A 136 -7.93 16.88 19.08
N LYS A 137 -7.31 15.70 19.18
CA LYS A 137 -5.89 15.56 19.57
C LYS A 137 -4.93 15.94 18.45
N ILE A 138 -5.39 15.99 17.20
CA ILE A 138 -4.56 16.37 16.04
C ILE A 138 -3.99 17.78 16.22
N ALA A 139 -4.74 18.70 16.84
CA ALA A 139 -4.29 20.07 17.07
C ALA A 139 -3.06 20.18 17.99
N GLY A 140 -2.75 19.14 18.77
CA GLY A 140 -1.56 19.05 19.62
C GLY A 140 -0.30 18.51 18.91
N LEU A 141 -0.43 18.05 17.67
CA LEU A 141 0.70 17.55 16.89
C LEU A 141 1.54 18.69 16.31
N SER A 142 2.84 18.44 16.18
CA SER A 142 3.80 19.44 15.71
C SER A 142 3.98 19.39 14.19
N PHE A 143 3.03 19.97 13.45
CA PHE A 143 3.18 20.22 12.01
C PHE A 143 2.34 21.42 11.54
N ARG A 144 2.68 21.96 10.35
CA ARG A 144 2.00 23.11 9.77
C ARG A 144 0.54 22.77 9.44
N GLY A 145 -0.41 23.45 10.08
CA GLY A 145 -1.84 23.25 9.85
C GLY A 145 -2.52 22.25 10.80
N ALA A 146 -1.84 21.75 11.83
CA ALA A 146 -2.40 20.81 12.82
C ALA A 146 -3.73 21.29 13.43
N LYS A 147 -3.83 22.59 13.75
CA LYS A 147 -5.03 23.20 14.34
C LYS A 147 -6.29 23.12 13.46
N THR A 148 -6.13 23.10 12.13
CA THR A 148 -7.25 23.04 11.17
C THR A 148 -7.44 21.65 10.58
N MET A 149 -6.49 20.74 10.79
CA MET A 149 -6.52 19.40 10.21
C MET A 149 -7.69 18.56 10.72
N ALA A 150 -8.08 18.71 11.99
CA ALA A 150 -9.22 17.98 12.55
C ALA A 150 -10.53 18.26 11.76
N ALA A 151 -10.80 19.53 11.44
CA ALA A 151 -11.98 19.91 10.67
C ALA A 151 -11.90 19.41 9.22
N LYS A 152 -10.71 19.46 8.61
CA LYS A 152 -10.48 18.92 7.26
C LYS A 152 -10.72 17.43 7.19
N LEU A 153 -10.18 16.67 8.15
CA LEU A 153 -10.34 15.23 8.21
C LEU A 153 -11.82 14.85 8.39
N GLU A 154 -12.57 15.58 9.22
CA GLU A 154 -14.01 15.35 9.39
C GLU A 154 -14.78 15.59 8.09
N GLN A 155 -14.50 16.71 7.39
CA GLN A 155 -15.15 17.04 6.11
C GLN A 155 -14.83 16.05 4.99
N ASN A 156 -13.66 15.41 5.03
CA ASN A 156 -13.18 14.49 3.99
C ASN A 156 -13.12 13.04 4.49
N LYS A 157 -13.82 12.74 5.58
CA LYS A 157 -13.80 11.42 6.22
C LYS A 157 -14.19 10.31 5.24
N GLU A 158 -15.28 10.51 4.51
CA GLU A 158 -15.76 9.53 3.52
C GLU A 158 -14.73 9.29 2.41
N VAL A 159 -14.07 10.34 1.93
CA VAL A 159 -13.00 10.23 0.92
C VAL A 159 -11.79 9.49 1.46
N ALA A 160 -11.42 9.73 2.73
CA ALA A 160 -10.32 9.02 3.38
C ALA A 160 -10.61 7.52 3.50
N TYR A 161 -11.84 7.15 3.92
CA TYR A 161 -12.23 5.74 3.99
C TYR A 161 -12.37 5.08 2.63
N LEU A 162 -12.88 5.79 1.63
CA LEU A 162 -12.88 5.29 0.25
C LEU A 162 -11.45 5.05 -0.23
N SER A 163 -10.54 5.99 0.03
CA SER A 163 -9.12 5.86 -0.33
C SER A 163 -8.47 4.69 0.39
N TYR A 164 -8.81 4.46 1.67
CA TYR A 164 -8.38 3.28 2.43
C TYR A 164 -8.84 1.99 1.76
N GLN A 165 -10.10 1.91 1.35
CA GLN A 165 -10.64 0.73 0.68
C GLN A 165 -9.96 0.46 -0.67
N LEU A 166 -9.66 1.51 -1.43
CA LEU A 166 -9.00 1.41 -2.73
C LEU A 166 -7.52 1.00 -2.59
N ALA A 167 -6.82 1.50 -1.57
CA ALA A 167 -5.42 1.14 -1.29
C ALA A 167 -5.25 -0.25 -0.66
N THR A 168 -6.33 -0.88 -0.19
CA THR A 168 -6.26 -2.15 0.53
C THR A 168 -6.18 -3.33 -0.44
N ILE A 169 -5.09 -4.09 -0.34
CA ILE A 169 -4.96 -5.38 -1.00
C ILE A 169 -5.87 -6.41 -0.32
N LYS A 170 -6.78 -6.99 -1.09
CA LYS A 170 -7.77 -7.97 -0.65
C LYS A 170 -7.16 -9.36 -0.62
N ASN A 171 -6.76 -9.78 0.57
CA ASN A 171 -6.22 -11.12 0.81
C ASN A 171 -7.33 -12.16 1.07
N ARG A 172 -8.32 -12.25 0.17
CA ARG A 172 -9.52 -13.10 0.35
C ARG A 172 -9.15 -14.59 0.31
N ARG A 173 -9.76 -15.37 1.19
CA ARG A 173 -9.82 -16.84 1.08
C ARG A 173 -10.87 -17.25 0.06
#